data_AF-A0A9D2DYA7-F1
#
_entry.id   AF-A0A9D2DYA7-F1
#
_cell.length_a   1.000
_cell.length_b   1.000
_cell.length_c   1.000
_cell.angle_alpha   90.00
_cell.angle_beta   90.00
_cell.angle_gamma   90.00
#
_symmetry.space_group_name_H-M   'P 1'
#
loop_
_entity.id
_entity.type
_entity.pdbx_description
1 polymer ?
#
loop_
_entity_poly.entity_id
_entity_poly.type
_entity_poly.pdbx_seq_one_letter_code
_entity_poly.pdbx_strand_id
1 'polypeptide(L)'
;MEIFRQIMEVFAAVPAWVPLILCPALTVAAAVAFAIFGGRRGYPLLAGILGAVGVALMSAGATVAEALCYAALFALIACAAGLLLLLPRRKKRMRRTSRDERIYQRFRAELENAPVPAANGQAAPVKECCFEPAPAVQEAPELNYALSLLGKLRQGELSATDRLEADMLGRTLSVMQGRLLTVEEKNTLNDCLASVLKLTAKYKL
;
A
#
# COMPACT_ATOMS: atom_id res chain seq x y z
N MET A 1 -25.88 42.88 29.27
CA MET A 1 -24.81 42.73 30.27
C MET A 1 -25.08 41.54 31.21
N GLU A 2 -26.34 41.21 31.53
CA GLU A 2 -26.72 39.98 32.26
C GLU A 2 -26.12 38.68 31.69
N ILE A 3 -26.23 38.45 30.38
CA ILE A 3 -25.79 37.19 29.76
C ILE A 3 -24.29 36.95 29.96
N PHE A 4 -23.48 38.01 29.83
CA PHE A 4 -22.05 37.94 30.08
C PHE A 4 -21.73 37.61 31.55
N ARG A 5 -22.51 38.19 32.47
CA ARG A 5 -22.36 37.95 33.92
C ARG A 5 -22.70 36.51 34.29
N GLN A 6 -23.78 35.96 33.74
CA GLN A 6 -24.16 34.55 33.93
C GLN A 6 -23.10 33.59 33.38
N ILE A 7 -22.52 33.89 32.22
CA ILE A 7 -21.44 33.08 31.64
C ILE A 7 -20.19 33.12 32.53
N MET A 8 -19.84 34.30 33.05
CA MET A 8 -18.69 34.46 33.96
C MET A 8 -18.91 33.77 35.31
N GLU A 9 -20.13 33.76 35.85
CA GLU A 9 -20.49 33.02 37.05
C GLU A 9 -20.36 31.51 36.86
N VAL A 10 -20.79 30.99 35.70
CA VAL A 10 -20.61 29.57 35.34
C VAL A 10 -19.13 29.23 35.21
N PHE A 11 -18.32 30.11 34.63
CA PHE A 11 -16.87 29.90 34.55
C PHE A 11 -16.17 29.98 35.91
N ALA A 12 -16.60 30.87 36.80
CA ALA A 12 -16.08 30.98 38.16
C ALA A 12 -16.46 29.77 39.04
N ALA A 13 -17.58 29.09 38.74
CA ALA A 13 -17.97 27.86 39.41
C ALA A 13 -17.12 26.64 39.00
N VAL A 14 -16.27 26.77 37.96
CA VAL A 14 -15.38 25.69 37.53
C VAL A 14 -14.22 25.55 38.53
N PRO A 15 -13.92 24.31 39.00
CA PRO A 15 -12.82 24.10 39.92
C PRO A 15 -11.46 24.52 39.33
N ALA A 16 -10.62 25.17 40.14
CA ALA A 16 -9.32 25.70 39.72
C ALA A 16 -8.37 24.64 39.11
N TRP A 17 -8.53 23.36 39.45
CA TRP A 17 -7.72 22.27 38.88
C TRP A 17 -8.01 22.01 37.38
N VAL A 18 -9.18 22.41 36.88
CA VAL A 18 -9.57 22.22 35.47
C VAL A 18 -8.68 23.04 34.53
N PRO A 19 -8.57 24.36 34.65
CA PRO A 19 -7.64 25.13 33.81
C PRO A 19 -6.17 24.80 34.11
N LEU A 20 -5.80 24.53 35.38
CA LEU A 20 -4.40 24.30 35.76
C LEU A 20 -3.84 22.95 35.29
N ILE A 21 -4.65 21.89 35.28
CA ILE A 21 -4.17 20.52 35.06
C ILE A 21 -4.83 19.91 33.82
N LEU A 22 -6.16 19.99 33.71
CA LEU A 22 -6.90 19.30 32.65
C LEU A 22 -6.61 19.90 31.26
N CYS A 23 -6.66 21.22 31.13
CA CYS A 23 -6.37 21.91 29.87
C CYS A 23 -4.96 21.59 29.32
N PRO A 24 -3.86 21.74 30.09
CA PRO A 24 -2.54 21.38 29.60
C PRO A 24 -2.35 19.86 29.43
N ALA A 25 -2.99 19.01 30.24
CA ALA A 25 -2.92 17.56 30.04
C ALA A 25 -3.57 17.14 28.70
N LEU A 26 -4.71 17.75 28.35
CA LEU A 26 -5.41 17.50 27.10
C LEU A 26 -4.61 17.98 25.88
N THR A 27 -3.90 19.11 25.97
CA THR A 27 -3.03 19.56 24.86
C THR A 27 -1.85 18.61 24.63
N VAL A 28 -1.24 18.10 25.70
CA VAL A 28 -0.17 17.09 25.61
C VAL A 28 -0.71 15.79 25.03
N ALA A 29 -1.87 15.31 25.50
CA ALA A 29 -2.50 14.10 24.97
C ALA A 29 -2.84 14.25 23.46
N ALA A 30 -3.36 15.40 23.07
CA ALA A 30 -3.62 15.71 21.66
C ALA A 30 -2.32 15.73 20.83
N ALA A 31 -1.24 16.33 21.34
CA ALA A 31 0.06 16.34 20.66
C ALA A 31 0.58 14.91 20.41
N VAL A 32 0.48 14.03 21.41
CA VAL A 32 0.87 12.62 21.30
C VAL A 32 -0.01 11.90 20.26
N ALA A 33 -1.32 12.08 20.32
CA ALA A 33 -2.24 11.49 19.36
C ALA A 33 -1.93 11.96 17.92
N PHE A 34 -1.71 13.26 17.70
CA PHE A 34 -1.35 13.79 16.39
C PHE A 34 0.03 13.33 15.91
N ALA A 35 0.99 13.10 16.82
CA ALA A 35 2.28 12.52 16.49
C ALA A 35 2.13 11.09 15.94
N ILE A 36 1.25 10.28 16.56
CA ILE A 36 0.98 8.90 16.17
C ILE A 36 0.15 8.84 14.88
N PHE A 37 -1.02 9.50 14.84
CA PHE A 37 -2.01 9.34 13.77
C PHE A 37 -1.78 10.25 12.54
N GLY A 38 -1.12 11.40 12.69
CA GLY A 38 -0.57 12.15 11.54
C GLY A 38 -1.35 13.37 11.07
N GLY A 39 -1.99 14.09 11.98
CA GLY A 39 -2.70 15.34 11.69
C GLY A 39 -1.96 16.58 12.18
N ARG A 40 -0.68 16.76 11.82
CA ARG A 40 0.17 17.87 12.31
C ARG A 40 -0.44 19.27 12.09
N ARG A 41 -1.26 19.45 11.05
CA ARG A 41 -1.91 20.72 10.72
C ARG A 41 -3.07 21.08 11.65
N GLY A 42 -3.70 20.10 12.31
CA GLY A 42 -4.85 20.33 13.21
C GLY A 42 -4.46 20.66 14.65
N TYR A 43 -3.25 20.28 15.07
CA TYR A 43 -2.74 20.54 16.41
C TYR A 43 -2.72 22.04 16.82
N PRO A 44 -2.17 22.99 16.01
CA PRO A 44 -2.10 24.38 16.44
C PRO A 44 -3.50 25.01 16.64
N LEU A 45 -4.50 24.59 15.85
CA LEU A 45 -5.89 25.02 16.03
C LEU A 45 -6.47 24.51 17.35
N LEU A 46 -6.30 23.23 17.67
CA LEU A 46 -6.80 22.66 18.91
C LEU A 46 -6.09 23.21 20.15
N ALA A 47 -4.77 23.39 20.08
CA ALA A 47 -3.99 24.01 21.15
C ALA A 47 -4.42 25.47 21.38
N GLY A 48 -4.70 26.22 20.32
CA GLY A 48 -5.23 27.58 20.41
C GLY A 48 -6.61 27.65 21.06
N ILE A 49 -7.53 26.76 20.68
CA ILE A 49 -8.87 26.69 21.27
C ILE A 49 -8.79 26.32 22.76
N LEU A 50 -8.03 25.29 23.12
CA LEU A 50 -7.86 24.91 24.53
C LEU A 50 -7.19 26.00 25.35
N GLY A 51 -6.22 26.71 24.77
CA GLY A 51 -5.57 27.84 25.43
C GLY A 51 -6.51 29.00 25.67
N ALA A 52 -7.33 29.37 24.68
CA ALA A 52 -8.33 30.41 24.82
C ALA A 52 -9.37 30.07 25.91
N VAL A 53 -9.81 28.81 25.97
CA VAL A 53 -10.72 28.32 27.02
C VAL A 53 -10.05 28.37 28.40
N GLY A 54 -8.80 27.91 28.52
CA GLY A 54 -8.06 27.95 29.79
C GLY A 54 -7.81 29.36 30.30
N VAL A 55 -7.48 30.30 29.41
CA VAL A 55 -7.29 31.72 29.76
C VAL A 55 -8.61 32.37 30.14
N ALA A 56 -9.71 32.09 29.43
CA ALA A 56 -11.04 32.60 29.78
C ALA A 56 -11.50 32.12 31.17
N LEU A 57 -11.27 30.84 31.48
CA LEU A 57 -11.53 30.28 32.81
C LEU A 57 -10.69 30.96 33.90
N MET A 58 -9.39 31.19 33.64
CA MET A 58 -8.53 31.88 34.61
C MET A 58 -8.89 33.34 34.81
N SER A 59 -9.28 34.05 33.74
CA SER A 59 -9.72 35.44 33.84
C SER A 59 -11.01 35.64 34.64
N ALA A 60 -11.77 34.58 34.91
CA ALA A 60 -13.01 34.63 35.67
C ALA A 60 -12.80 34.55 37.20
N GLY A 61 -11.70 33.97 37.66
CA GLY A 61 -11.44 33.75 39.09
C GLY A 61 -10.10 34.24 39.62
N ALA A 62 -9.15 34.59 38.75
CA ALA A 62 -7.79 34.97 39.12
C ALA A 62 -7.48 36.43 38.78
N THR A 63 -6.38 36.93 39.33
CA THR A 63 -5.87 38.25 38.99
C THR A 63 -5.33 38.28 37.56
N VAL A 64 -5.27 39.48 36.96
CA VAL A 64 -4.73 39.67 35.60
C VAL A 64 -3.28 39.14 35.49
N ALA A 65 -2.48 39.33 36.54
CA ALA A 65 -1.10 38.84 36.58
C ALA A 65 -1.04 37.30 36.51
N GLU A 66 -1.86 36.61 37.29
CA GLU A 66 -1.93 35.14 37.31
C GLU A 66 -2.44 34.58 35.98
N ALA A 67 -3.44 35.22 35.36
CA ALA A 67 -3.94 34.83 34.05
C ALA A 67 -2.87 34.98 32.94
N LEU A 68 -2.05 36.04 33.00
CA LEU A 68 -0.92 36.24 32.09
C LEU A 68 0.19 35.21 32.31
N CYS A 69 0.55 34.92 33.56
CA CYS A 69 1.52 33.88 33.90
C CYS A 69 1.04 32.51 33.39
N TYR A 70 -0.24 32.19 33.58
CA TYR A 70 -0.85 30.98 33.06
C TYR A 70 -0.79 30.92 31.53
N ALA A 71 -1.15 32.00 30.83
CA ALA A 71 -1.11 32.06 29.37
C ALA A 71 0.31 31.81 28.84
N ALA A 72 1.33 32.40 29.47
CA ALA A 72 2.72 32.21 29.12
C ALA A 72 3.18 30.75 29.35
N LEU A 73 2.84 30.16 30.50
CA LEU A 73 3.15 28.76 30.81
C LEU A 73 2.44 27.79 29.84
N PHE A 74 1.18 28.05 29.53
CA PHE A 74 0.42 27.24 28.59
C PHE A 74 1.01 27.32 27.17
N ALA A 75 1.39 28.51 26.72
CA ALA A 75 2.05 28.69 25.43
C ALA A 75 3.38 27.93 25.36
N LEU A 76 4.18 27.95 26.43
CA LEU A 76 5.42 27.17 26.52
C LEU A 76 5.15 25.66 26.41
N ILE A 77 4.15 25.15 27.13
CA ILE A 77 3.77 23.74 27.08
C ILE A 77 3.28 23.36 25.68
N ALA A 78 2.42 24.18 25.07
CA ALA A 78 1.89 23.95 23.74
C ALA A 78 3.00 23.92 22.67
N CYS A 79 4.00 24.81 22.78
CA CYS A 79 5.18 24.84 21.92
C CYS A 79 6.09 23.61 22.15
N ALA A 80 6.36 23.26 23.41
CA ALA A 80 7.15 22.07 23.76
C ALA A 80 6.50 20.78 23.25
N ALA A 81 5.18 20.66 23.38
CA ALA A 81 4.43 19.54 22.84
C ALA A 81 4.34 19.59 21.30
N GLY A 82 4.33 20.78 20.70
CA GLY A 82 4.44 20.97 19.24
C GLY A 82 5.79 20.51 18.67
N LEU A 83 6.89 20.67 19.43
CA LEU A 83 8.20 20.14 19.05
C LEU A 83 8.19 18.60 18.93
N LEU A 84 7.35 17.89 19.69
CA LEU A 84 7.18 16.45 19.53
C LEU A 84 6.59 16.08 18.16
N LEU A 85 5.80 16.96 17.55
CA LEU A 85 5.29 16.75 16.20
C LEU A 85 6.37 16.92 15.14
N LEU A 86 7.47 17.62 15.41
CA LEU A 86 8.59 17.77 14.48
C LEU A 86 9.46 16.52 14.42
N LEU A 87 9.38 15.62 15.42
CA LEU A 87 10.10 14.35 15.39
C LEU A 87 9.74 13.59 14.11
N PRO A 88 10.74 13.18 13.30
CA PRO A 88 10.50 12.41 12.10
C PRO A 88 9.76 11.14 12.50
N ARG A 89 8.60 10.91 11.89
CA ARG A 89 7.85 9.66 12.09
C ARG A 89 8.81 8.51 11.89
N ARG A 90 8.80 7.52 12.80
CA ARG A 90 9.37 6.20 12.51
C ARG A 90 8.75 5.80 11.18
N LYS A 91 9.54 5.83 10.10
CA LYS A 91 9.10 5.29 8.81
C LYS A 91 8.58 3.91 9.15
N LYS A 92 7.26 3.68 8.99
CA LYS A 92 6.74 2.31 8.98
C LYS A 92 7.73 1.57 8.11
N ARG A 93 8.37 0.51 8.63
CA ARG A 93 9.24 -0.34 7.82
C ARG A 93 8.36 -0.74 6.66
N MET A 94 8.47 -0.02 5.55
CA MET A 94 7.95 -0.44 4.27
C MET A 94 8.53 -1.83 4.17
N ARG A 95 7.66 -2.86 4.16
CA ARG A 95 8.08 -4.26 4.08
C ARG A 95 9.21 -4.24 3.07
N ARG A 96 10.44 -4.49 3.53
CA ARG A 96 11.59 -4.52 2.63
C ARG A 96 11.14 -5.49 1.55
N THR A 97 10.97 -5.00 0.32
CA THR A 97 10.88 -5.89 -0.84
C THR A 97 11.94 -6.95 -0.60
N SER A 98 11.49 -8.20 -0.57
CA SER A 98 12.39 -9.30 -0.19
C SER A 98 13.62 -9.20 -1.08
N ARG A 99 14.77 -9.68 -0.58
CA ARG A 99 16.01 -9.66 -1.37
C ARG A 99 15.75 -10.24 -2.77
N ASP A 100 14.89 -11.24 -2.83
CA ASP A 100 14.45 -11.94 -4.05
C ASP A 100 13.69 -11.03 -5.00
N GLU A 101 12.78 -10.19 -4.51
CA GLU A 101 12.00 -9.26 -5.33
C GLU A 101 12.88 -8.17 -5.95
N ARG A 102 13.92 -7.73 -5.23
CA ARG A 102 14.92 -6.79 -5.76
C ARG A 102 15.81 -7.42 -6.82
N ILE A 103 16.19 -8.68 -6.62
CA ILE A 103 16.98 -9.45 -7.58
C ILE A 103 16.15 -9.65 -8.86
N TYR A 104 14.87 -10.04 -8.72
CA TYR A 104 13.96 -10.20 -9.84
C TYR A 104 13.77 -8.89 -10.63
N GLN A 105 13.57 -7.76 -9.96
CA GLN A 105 13.43 -6.46 -10.62
C GLN A 105 14.68 -6.06 -11.43
N ARG A 106 15.88 -6.37 -10.95
CA ARG A 106 17.12 -6.12 -11.69
C ARG A 106 17.21 -6.97 -12.96
N PHE A 107 16.98 -8.27 -12.84
CA PHE A 107 17.03 -9.16 -14.01
C PHE A 107 15.93 -8.85 -15.01
N ARG A 108 14.74 -8.46 -14.54
CA ARG A 108 13.65 -8.03 -15.42
C ARG A 108 14.02 -6.76 -16.20
N ALA A 109 14.59 -5.76 -15.52
CA ALA A 109 15.05 -4.56 -16.18
C ALA A 109 16.16 -4.84 -17.19
N GLU A 110 17.05 -5.79 -16.91
CA GLU A 110 18.07 -6.23 -17.87
C GLU A 110 17.45 -6.95 -19.09
N LEU A 111 16.44 -7.80 -18.90
CA LEU A 111 15.74 -8.51 -19.97
C LEU A 111 14.86 -7.60 -20.83
N GLU A 112 14.20 -6.60 -20.22
CA GLU A 112 13.41 -5.60 -20.95
C GLU A 112 14.30 -4.66 -21.77
N ASN A 113 15.53 -4.40 -21.32
CA ASN A 113 16.51 -3.57 -22.04
C ASN A 113 17.46 -4.37 -22.93
N ALA A 114 17.41 -5.70 -22.88
CA ALA A 114 18.21 -6.54 -23.76
C ALA A 114 17.69 -6.33 -25.20
N PRO A 115 18.57 -5.98 -26.16
CA PRO A 115 18.18 -5.90 -27.55
C PRO A 115 17.68 -7.28 -27.96
N VAL A 116 16.39 -7.37 -28.32
CA VAL A 116 15.83 -8.57 -28.94
C VAL A 116 16.68 -8.80 -30.19
N PRO A 117 17.42 -9.93 -30.28
CA PRO A 117 18.14 -10.21 -31.51
C PRO A 117 17.08 -10.25 -32.60
N ALA A 118 17.11 -9.26 -33.51
CA ALA A 118 16.39 -9.35 -34.75
C ALA A 118 16.74 -10.71 -35.32
N ALA A 119 15.73 -11.55 -35.55
CA ALA A 119 15.89 -12.88 -36.09
C ALA A 119 16.55 -12.74 -37.47
N ASN A 120 17.88 -12.66 -37.50
CA ASN A 120 18.65 -13.08 -38.64
C ASN A 120 18.17 -14.50 -38.90
N GLY A 121 17.63 -14.73 -40.10
CA GLY A 121 16.88 -15.91 -40.50
C GLY A 121 17.65 -17.24 -40.47
N GLN A 122 18.23 -17.55 -39.32
CA GLN A 122 18.75 -18.84 -38.98
C GLN A 122 17.55 -19.72 -38.70
N ALA A 123 17.23 -20.56 -39.68
CA ALA A 123 16.30 -21.66 -39.52
C ALA A 123 16.67 -22.41 -38.23
N ALA A 124 15.69 -22.58 -37.34
CA ALA A 124 15.86 -23.35 -36.12
C ALA A 124 16.45 -24.73 -36.49
N PRO A 125 17.43 -25.25 -35.71
CA PRO A 125 18.04 -26.53 -36.00
C PRO A 125 16.94 -27.60 -36.05
N VAL A 126 16.91 -28.35 -37.15
CA VAL A 126 15.93 -29.41 -37.41
C VAL A 126 16.06 -30.45 -36.30
N LYS A 127 14.97 -30.67 -35.54
CA LYS A 127 14.91 -31.75 -34.55
C LYS A 127 14.86 -33.08 -35.30
N GLU A 128 16.00 -33.75 -35.41
CA GLU A 128 16.06 -35.15 -35.86
C GLU A 128 15.36 -36.03 -34.82
N CYS A 129 14.15 -36.48 -35.12
CA CYS A 129 13.40 -37.44 -34.30
C CYS A 129 13.60 -38.84 -34.89
N CYS A 130 14.29 -39.73 -34.18
CA CYS A 130 14.58 -41.10 -34.61
C CYS A 130 13.41 -42.10 -34.46
N PHE A 131 12.16 -41.62 -34.37
CA PHE A 131 10.97 -42.47 -34.24
C PHE A 131 9.89 -42.06 -35.23
N GLU A 132 9.22 -43.05 -35.82
CA GLU A 132 8.15 -42.84 -36.79
C GLU A 132 7.05 -41.94 -36.20
N PRO A 133 6.70 -40.83 -36.86
CA PRO A 133 5.70 -39.89 -36.35
C PRO A 133 4.31 -40.51 -36.42
N ALA A 134 3.65 -40.60 -35.26
CA ALA A 134 2.23 -40.92 -35.17
C ALA A 134 1.40 -39.90 -35.98
N PRO A 135 0.30 -40.31 -36.62
CA PRO A 135 -0.47 -39.45 -37.50
C PRO A 135 -1.02 -38.24 -36.74
N ALA A 136 -0.71 -37.06 -37.26
CA ALA A 136 -1.03 -35.80 -36.63
C ALA A 136 -2.51 -35.45 -36.87
N VAL A 137 -3.24 -35.14 -35.80
CA VAL A 137 -4.68 -34.84 -35.86
C VAL A 137 -4.87 -33.33 -35.70
N GLN A 138 -5.77 -32.78 -36.53
CA GLN A 138 -6.14 -31.37 -36.71
C GLN A 138 -5.98 -30.44 -35.49
N GLU A 139 -5.65 -29.18 -35.78
CA GLU A 139 -5.46 -28.08 -34.83
C GLU A 139 -6.62 -27.97 -33.83
N ALA A 140 -6.30 -28.06 -32.54
CA ALA A 140 -7.28 -28.01 -31.48
C ALA A 140 -7.70 -26.55 -31.22
N PRO A 141 -8.99 -26.18 -31.36
CA PRO A 141 -9.49 -24.83 -31.07
C PRO A 141 -9.27 -24.40 -29.59
N GLU A 142 -9.03 -25.37 -28.71
CA GLU A 142 -8.78 -25.19 -27.27
C GLU A 142 -7.46 -24.45 -26.98
N LEU A 143 -6.47 -24.52 -27.88
CA LEU A 143 -5.17 -23.87 -27.70
C LEU A 143 -5.29 -22.33 -27.74
N ASN A 144 -6.06 -21.80 -28.69
CA ASN A 144 -6.29 -20.35 -28.80
C ASN A 144 -7.03 -19.81 -27.58
N TYR A 145 -7.96 -20.59 -27.04
CA TYR A 145 -8.65 -20.25 -25.80
C TYR A 145 -7.69 -20.19 -24.61
N ALA A 146 -6.79 -21.19 -24.45
CA ALA A 146 -5.76 -21.21 -23.42
C ALA A 146 -4.86 -19.96 -23.45
N LEU A 147 -4.40 -19.58 -24.64
CA LEU A 147 -3.54 -18.41 -24.84
C LEU A 147 -4.27 -17.11 -24.49
N SER A 148 -5.57 -17.01 -24.81
CA SER A 148 -6.38 -15.83 -24.45
C SER A 148 -6.55 -15.68 -22.93
N LEU A 149 -6.74 -16.79 -22.21
CA LEU A 149 -6.83 -16.81 -20.75
C LEU A 149 -5.49 -16.45 -20.10
N LEU A 150 -4.38 -16.96 -20.63
CA LEU A 150 -3.04 -16.57 -20.18
C LEU A 150 -2.74 -15.09 -20.43
N GLY A 151 -3.22 -14.53 -21.54
CA GLY A 151 -3.14 -13.09 -21.80
C GLY A 151 -3.85 -12.26 -20.73
N LYS A 152 -5.06 -12.67 -20.35
CA LYS A 152 -5.82 -12.04 -19.26
C LYS A 152 -5.14 -12.19 -17.90
N LEU A 153 -4.61 -13.39 -17.61
CA LEU A 153 -3.84 -13.64 -16.39
C LEU A 153 -2.64 -12.69 -16.33
N ARG A 154 -1.81 -12.62 -17.37
CA ARG A 154 -0.61 -11.76 -17.39
C ARG A 154 -0.89 -10.27 -17.16
N GLN A 155 -2.08 -9.79 -17.50
CA GLN A 155 -2.49 -8.40 -17.23
C GLN A 155 -2.86 -8.17 -15.75
N GLY A 156 -3.18 -9.21 -15.00
CA GLY A 156 -3.54 -9.14 -13.59
C GLY A 156 -2.36 -9.10 -12.62
N GLU A 157 -2.64 -8.74 -11.37
CA GLU A 157 -1.67 -8.77 -10.27
C GLU A 157 -1.52 -10.20 -9.71
N LEU A 158 -0.74 -11.04 -10.40
CA LEU A 158 -0.36 -12.37 -9.88
C LEU A 158 0.77 -12.31 -8.85
N SER A 159 0.79 -13.31 -7.96
CA SER A 159 1.94 -13.59 -7.09
C SER A 159 3.18 -13.98 -7.91
N ALA A 160 4.39 -13.80 -7.35
CA ALA A 160 5.63 -14.11 -8.05
C ALA A 160 5.74 -15.58 -8.52
N THR A 161 5.22 -16.53 -7.73
CA THR A 161 5.19 -17.96 -8.09
C THR A 161 4.25 -18.21 -9.26
N ASP A 162 3.03 -17.69 -9.19
CA ASP A 162 1.99 -17.95 -10.18
C ASP A 162 2.32 -17.25 -11.51
N ARG A 163 3.07 -16.14 -11.48
CA ARG A 163 3.62 -15.51 -12.68
C ARG A 163 4.59 -16.40 -13.42
N LEU A 164 5.51 -17.06 -12.70
CA LEU A 164 6.46 -17.99 -13.30
C LEU A 164 5.74 -19.19 -13.90
N GLU A 165 4.72 -19.71 -13.22
CA GLU A 165 3.86 -20.78 -13.74
C GLU A 165 3.14 -20.34 -15.02
N ALA A 166 2.51 -19.15 -15.02
CA ALA A 166 1.84 -18.61 -16.20
C ALA A 166 2.80 -18.38 -17.39
N ASP A 167 4.04 -17.95 -17.12
CA ASP A 167 5.05 -17.77 -18.17
C ASP A 167 5.56 -19.09 -18.75
N MET A 168 5.73 -20.12 -17.92
CA MET A 168 6.07 -21.47 -18.37
C MET A 168 4.94 -22.09 -19.19
N LEU A 169 3.69 -21.92 -18.76
CA LEU A 169 2.50 -22.34 -19.51
C LEU A 169 2.40 -21.60 -20.86
N GLY A 170 2.69 -20.29 -20.88
CA GLY A 170 2.71 -19.53 -22.13
C GLY A 170 3.76 -20.03 -23.12
N ARG A 171 4.98 -20.35 -22.65
CA ARG A 171 6.05 -20.90 -23.50
C ARG A 171 5.69 -22.26 -24.07
N THR A 172 5.20 -23.18 -23.23
CA THR A 172 4.82 -24.54 -23.66
C THR A 172 3.69 -24.51 -24.68
N LEU A 173 2.66 -23.69 -24.46
CA LEU A 173 1.54 -23.54 -25.41
C LEU A 173 1.96 -22.84 -26.72
N SER A 174 2.90 -21.88 -26.65
CA SER A 174 3.41 -21.22 -27.88
C SER A 174 4.18 -22.17 -28.80
N VAL A 175 4.87 -23.17 -28.25
CA VAL A 175 5.53 -24.22 -29.05
C VAL A 175 4.51 -25.14 -29.72
N MET A 176 3.34 -25.30 -29.10
CA MET A 176 2.22 -26.09 -29.62
C MET A 176 1.36 -25.34 -30.65
N GLN A 177 1.65 -24.06 -30.90
CA GLN A 177 0.88 -23.21 -31.80
C GLN A 177 1.22 -23.42 -33.28
N GLY A 178 0.20 -23.54 -34.12
CA GLY A 178 0.34 -23.62 -35.58
C GLY A 178 0.94 -24.93 -36.10
N ARG A 179 0.94 -25.99 -35.28
CA ARG A 179 1.38 -27.33 -35.66
C ARG A 179 0.29 -28.36 -35.37
N LEU A 180 0.24 -29.42 -36.17
CA LEU A 180 -0.60 -30.57 -35.88
C LEU A 180 -0.04 -31.30 -34.66
N LEU A 181 -0.89 -31.51 -33.66
CA LEU A 181 -0.50 -32.11 -32.38
C LEU A 181 -0.60 -33.63 -32.44
N THR A 182 0.40 -34.31 -31.88
CA THR A 182 0.31 -35.76 -31.64
C THR A 182 -0.66 -36.06 -30.49
N VAL A 183 -1.06 -37.32 -30.32
CA VAL A 183 -1.97 -37.74 -29.23
C VAL A 183 -1.37 -37.43 -27.85
N GLU A 184 -0.06 -37.64 -27.69
CA GLU A 184 0.66 -37.30 -26.45
C GLU A 184 0.65 -35.80 -26.20
N GLU A 185 0.92 -34.99 -27.23
CA GLU A 185 0.91 -33.53 -27.11
C GLU A 185 -0.49 -32.99 -26.79
N LYS A 186 -1.56 -33.64 -27.27
CA LYS A 186 -2.94 -33.30 -26.87
C LYS A 186 -3.20 -33.56 -25.38
N ASN A 187 -2.67 -34.64 -24.81
CA ASN A 187 -2.77 -34.88 -23.37
C ASN A 187 -2.01 -33.80 -22.59
N THR A 188 -0.81 -33.42 -23.04
CA THR A 188 -0.05 -32.32 -22.41
C THR A 188 -0.77 -30.98 -22.52
N LEU A 189 -1.45 -30.71 -23.65
CA LEU A 189 -2.28 -29.53 -23.83
C LEU A 189 -3.43 -29.49 -22.81
N ASN A 190 -4.07 -30.64 -22.57
CA ASN A 190 -5.15 -30.75 -21.60
C ASN A 190 -4.66 -30.48 -20.16
N ASP A 191 -3.49 -30.98 -19.79
CA ASP A 191 -2.87 -30.70 -18.48
C ASP A 191 -2.50 -29.21 -18.33
N CYS A 192 -1.96 -28.61 -19.38
CA CYS A 192 -1.68 -27.17 -19.42
C CYS A 192 -2.98 -26.35 -19.29
N LEU A 193 -4.04 -26.73 -19.99
CA LEU A 193 -5.36 -26.10 -19.90
C LEU A 193 -5.94 -26.20 -18.49
N ALA A 194 -5.90 -27.37 -17.87
CA ALA A 194 -6.34 -27.56 -16.49
C ALA A 194 -5.57 -26.65 -15.51
N SER A 195 -4.26 -26.50 -15.73
CA SER A 195 -3.41 -25.60 -14.94
C SER A 195 -3.76 -24.13 -15.15
N VAL A 196 -3.99 -23.71 -16.39
CA VAL A 196 -4.46 -22.35 -16.72
C VAL A 196 -5.81 -22.07 -16.06
N LEU A 197 -6.77 -23.00 -16.16
CA LEU A 197 -8.10 -22.87 -15.53
C LEU A 197 -8.02 -22.79 -14.01
N LYS A 198 -7.10 -23.53 -13.39
CA LYS A 198 -6.84 -23.44 -11.95
C LYS A 198 -6.32 -22.07 -11.55
N LEU A 199 -5.42 -21.48 -12.36
CA LEU A 199 -4.93 -20.13 -12.14
C LEU A 199 -6.02 -19.08 -12.38
N THR A 200 -6.81 -19.18 -13.44
CA THR A 200 -7.93 -18.23 -13.67
C THR A 200 -8.96 -18.28 -12.55
N ALA A 201 -9.31 -19.46 -12.06
CA ALA A 201 -10.21 -19.62 -10.91
C ALA A 201 -9.65 -18.99 -9.63
N LYS A 202 -8.35 -19.16 -9.36
CA LYS A 202 -7.66 -18.55 -8.20
C LYS A 202 -7.75 -17.02 -8.21
N TYR A 203 -7.67 -16.41 -9.38
CA TYR A 203 -7.70 -14.95 -9.55
C TYR A 203 -9.08 -14.41 -9.97
N LYS A 204 -10.12 -15.25 -10.00
CA LYS A 204 -11.51 -14.90 -10.35
C LYS A 204 -11.65 -14.17 -11.69
N LEU A 205 -10.95 -14.68 -12.71
CA LEU A 205 -11.01 -14.20 -14.10
C LEU A 205 -12.04 -14.95 -14.93
#